data_AF-A0A7X7ZAB3-F1
#
_entry.id   AF-A0A7X7ZAB3-F1
#
_cell.length_a   1.000
_cell.length_b   1.000
_cell.length_c   1.000
_cell.angle_alpha   90.00
_cell.angle_beta   90.00
_cell.angle_gamma   90.00
#
_symmetry.space_group_name_H-M   'P 1'
#
loop_
_entity.id
_entity.type
_entity.pdbx_description
1 polymer ?
#
loop_
_entity_poly.entity_id
_entity_poly.type
_entity_poly.pdbx_seq_one_letter_code
_entity_poly.pdbx_strand_id
1 'polypeptide(L)'
;MEDTLKRYKIITMRHLFTLILIFTIHTIFAQKNLITTDNYYDFLKKSEGKPITTNWLRRTEVVPIIHDELEKYGFKDNYEYKLYKLENGQFIILEMYNQEFNFGFVYKTGHSSRPEVMHRTAKDEYSITHIDYLGKSSGYYQVDLPSNIYILNENCYWYQYENDKYEKNDFVNRDVIIEILKSDIQKILTKYKDLEQTLEETKWKQVIPNPKFSGFMFVDNWAKFIDGEKGIEKYIYETPMIVHKHKHG
;
A
#
# COMPACT_ATOMS: atom_id res chain seq x y z
N MET A 1 -32.28 -46.75 24.42
CA MET A 1 -31.15 -46.65 23.47
C MET A 1 -31.20 -45.33 22.68
N GLU A 2 -32.38 -44.88 22.25
CA GLU A 2 -32.55 -43.62 21.52
C GLU A 2 -32.31 -42.37 22.39
N ASP A 3 -32.79 -42.35 23.64
CA ASP A 3 -32.59 -41.24 24.57
C ASP A 3 -31.12 -41.01 24.97
N THR A 4 -30.35 -42.09 25.10
CA THR A 4 -28.91 -42.05 25.38
C THR A 4 -28.13 -41.44 24.21
N LEU A 5 -28.53 -41.74 22.97
CA LEU A 5 -27.90 -41.17 21.77
C LEU A 5 -28.21 -39.67 21.64
N LYS A 6 -29.44 -39.27 21.94
CA LYS A 6 -29.87 -37.85 21.95
C LYS A 6 -29.11 -37.04 22.99
N ARG A 7 -28.95 -37.57 24.22
CA ARG A 7 -28.15 -36.94 25.27
C ARG A 7 -26.68 -36.81 24.89
N TYR A 8 -26.08 -37.83 24.27
CA TYR A 8 -24.70 -37.76 23.81
C TYR A 8 -24.48 -36.67 22.75
N LYS A 9 -25.39 -36.56 21.77
CA LYS A 9 -25.35 -35.49 20.74
C LYS A 9 -25.45 -34.08 21.33
N ILE A 10 -26.29 -33.88 22.34
CA ILE A 10 -26.42 -32.58 23.01
C ILE A 10 -25.13 -32.23 23.76
N ILE A 11 -24.53 -33.21 24.45
CA ILE A 11 -23.27 -33.03 25.18
C ILE A 11 -22.12 -32.70 24.20
N THR A 12 -21.98 -33.44 23.10
CA THR A 12 -20.94 -33.19 22.10
C THR A 12 -21.12 -31.85 21.39
N MET A 13 -22.35 -31.47 21.02
CA MET A 13 -22.61 -30.13 20.47
C MET A 13 -22.25 -29.03 21.46
N ARG A 14 -22.58 -29.18 22.75
CA ARG A 14 -22.20 -28.22 23.78
C ARG A 14 -20.68 -28.05 23.89
N HIS A 15 -19.93 -29.16 23.90
CA HIS A 15 -18.47 -29.11 23.93
C HIS A 15 -17.87 -28.47 22.67
N LEU A 16 -18.43 -28.73 21.50
CA LEU A 16 -18.00 -28.11 20.25
C LEU A 16 -18.22 -26.58 20.29
N PHE A 17 -19.38 -26.12 20.76
CA PHE A 17 -19.66 -24.69 20.93
C PHE A 17 -18.72 -24.04 21.96
N THR A 18 -18.43 -24.71 23.07
CA THR A 18 -17.46 -24.21 24.05
C THR A 18 -16.06 -24.10 23.44
N LEU A 19 -15.62 -25.08 22.65
CA LEU A 19 -14.34 -25.02 21.94
C LEU A 19 -14.29 -23.86 20.95
N ILE A 20 -15.30 -23.70 20.10
CA ILE A 20 -15.39 -22.58 19.16
C ILE A 20 -15.33 -21.24 19.91
N LEU A 21 -16.06 -21.12 21.03
CA LEU A 21 -16.06 -19.92 21.86
C LEU A 21 -14.69 -19.63 22.49
N ILE A 22 -13.99 -20.65 22.98
CA ILE A 22 -12.64 -20.49 23.52
C ILE A 22 -11.67 -20.05 22.42
N PHE A 23 -11.78 -20.63 21.22
CA PHE A 23 -10.95 -20.24 20.07
C PHE A 23 -11.24 -18.80 19.61
N THR A 24 -12.50 -18.38 19.54
CA THR A 24 -12.86 -17.00 19.16
C THR A 24 -12.44 -15.98 20.21
N ILE A 25 -12.48 -16.33 21.50
CA ILE A 25 -11.97 -15.45 22.57
C ILE A 25 -10.44 -15.31 22.46
N HIS A 26 -9.70 -16.40 22.22
CA HIS A 26 -8.24 -16.33 22.08
C HIS A 26 -7.80 -15.48 20.89
N THR A 27 -8.51 -15.52 19.76
CA THR A 27 -8.18 -14.68 18.59
C THR A 27 -8.41 -13.19 18.85
N ILE A 28 -9.45 -12.83 19.61
CA ILE A 28 -9.73 -11.44 19.99
C ILE A 28 -8.65 -10.89 20.93
N PHE A 29 -8.19 -11.67 21.91
CA PHE A 29 -7.14 -11.22 22.83
C PHE A 29 -5.76 -11.12 22.15
N ALA A 30 -5.45 -11.99 21.19
CA ALA A 30 -4.22 -11.89 20.40
C ALA A 30 -4.17 -10.63 19.52
N GLN A 31 -5.31 -10.18 18.99
CA GLN A 31 -5.39 -8.94 18.20
C GLN A 31 -5.15 -7.67 19.03
N LYS A 32 -5.44 -7.69 20.34
CA LYS A 32 -5.33 -6.50 21.20
C LYS A 32 -3.89 -5.97 21.36
N ASN A 33 -2.88 -6.78 21.04
CA ASN A 33 -1.47 -6.43 21.10
C ASN A 33 -0.81 -6.28 19.72
N LEU A 34 -1.55 -6.45 18.62
CA LEU A 34 -0.98 -6.29 17.28
C LEU A 34 -0.85 -4.79 16.96
N ILE A 35 0.38 -4.36 16.67
CA ILE A 35 0.65 -3.01 16.19
C ILE A 35 0.30 -2.98 14.69
N THR A 36 -0.57 -2.04 14.31
CA THR A 36 -1.07 -1.84 12.95
C THR A 36 -0.79 -0.41 12.50
N THR A 37 -1.03 -0.12 11.22
CA THR A 37 -0.98 1.23 10.66
C THR A 37 -1.78 2.26 11.48
N ASP A 38 -2.92 1.85 12.04
CA ASP A 38 -3.87 2.76 12.70
C ASP A 38 -3.47 3.11 14.13
N ASN A 39 -2.83 2.18 14.85
CA ASN A 39 -2.47 2.36 16.27
C ASN A 39 -0.97 2.59 16.50
N TYR A 40 -0.16 2.47 15.45
CA TYR A 40 1.31 2.58 15.47
C TYR A 40 1.84 3.81 16.24
N TYR A 41 1.27 4.99 16.00
CA TYR A 41 1.72 6.23 16.63
C TYR A 41 1.42 6.27 18.14
N ASP A 42 0.37 5.58 18.60
CA ASP A 42 0.08 5.47 20.03
C ASP A 42 1.12 4.61 20.74
N PHE A 43 1.62 3.57 20.08
CA PHE A 43 2.71 2.74 20.61
C PHE A 43 4.03 3.51 20.66
N LEU A 44 4.33 4.34 19.67
CA LEU A 44 5.52 5.20 19.69
C LEU A 44 5.53 6.22 20.83
N LYS A 45 4.36 6.72 21.24
CA LYS A 45 4.22 7.67 22.36
C LYS A 45 4.33 7.00 23.74
N LYS A 46 3.85 5.75 23.87
CA LYS A 46 3.82 5.01 25.15
C LYS A 46 5.20 4.71 25.75
N SER A 47 6.25 4.85 24.97
CA SER A 47 7.65 4.64 25.34
C SER A 47 8.36 5.91 25.81
N GLU A 48 7.68 7.06 25.84
CA GLU A 48 8.21 8.28 26.46
C GLU A 48 8.58 8.03 27.93
N GLY A 49 9.87 8.23 28.27
CA GLY A 49 10.42 8.03 29.62
C GLY A 49 11.14 6.71 29.87
N LYS A 50 11.13 5.77 28.92
CA LYS A 50 12.00 4.57 28.94
C LYS A 50 13.32 4.85 28.20
N PRO A 51 14.42 4.13 28.48
CA PRO A 51 15.70 4.28 27.76
C PRO A 51 15.63 3.63 26.35
N ILE A 52 14.66 4.07 25.56
CA ILE A 52 14.36 3.58 24.22
C ILE A 52 14.90 4.59 23.21
N THR A 53 15.62 4.09 22.21
CA THR A 53 16.08 4.91 21.08
C THR A 53 15.15 4.70 19.90
N THR A 54 15.00 5.72 19.06
CA THR A 54 14.21 5.67 17.83
C THR A 54 15.10 5.72 16.60
N ASN A 55 14.70 5.04 15.55
CA ASN A 55 15.29 5.16 14.21
C ASN A 55 14.18 4.98 13.17
N TRP A 56 14.49 5.12 11.89
CA TRP A 56 13.54 4.97 10.80
C TRP A 56 14.11 4.07 9.72
N LEU A 57 13.23 3.46 8.93
CA LEU A 57 13.67 2.70 7.77
C LEU A 57 14.39 3.62 6.79
N ARG A 58 15.61 3.29 6.40
CA ARG A 58 16.36 4.08 5.42
C ARG A 58 15.92 3.73 4.01
N ARG A 59 16.16 4.64 3.05
CA ARG A 59 15.94 4.39 1.61
C ARG A 59 16.51 3.04 1.15
N THR A 60 17.73 2.68 1.59
CA THR A 60 18.39 1.41 1.25
C THR A 60 17.67 0.17 1.78
N GLU A 61 16.84 0.32 2.81
CA GLU A 61 16.01 -0.76 3.38
C GLU A 61 14.64 -0.81 2.72
N VAL A 62 14.09 0.34 2.34
CA VAL A 62 12.76 0.47 1.73
C VAL A 62 12.73 -0.05 0.30
N VAL A 63 13.75 0.26 -0.52
CA VAL A 63 13.77 -0.12 -1.95
C VAL A 63 13.65 -1.64 -2.16
N PRO A 64 14.45 -2.51 -1.48
CA PRO A 64 14.28 -3.95 -1.60
C PRO A 64 12.90 -4.44 -1.16
N ILE A 65 12.29 -3.82 -0.14
CA ILE A 65 10.95 -4.20 0.33
C ILE A 65 9.90 -3.90 -0.75
N ILE A 66 9.98 -2.75 -1.43
CA ILE A 66 9.06 -2.43 -2.54
C ILE A 66 9.22 -3.45 -3.65
N HIS A 67 10.46 -3.77 -4.03
CA HIS A 67 10.76 -4.74 -5.07
C HIS A 67 10.16 -6.12 -4.75
N ASP A 68 10.41 -6.63 -3.54
CA ASP A 68 9.88 -7.92 -3.07
C ASP A 68 8.35 -7.97 -3.11
N GLU A 69 7.67 -6.88 -2.72
CA GLU A 69 6.21 -6.82 -2.76
C GLU A 69 5.66 -6.76 -4.19
N LEU A 70 6.33 -6.05 -5.11
CA LEU A 70 5.98 -6.06 -6.54
C LEU A 70 6.08 -7.47 -7.13
N GLU A 71 7.19 -8.17 -6.88
CA GLU A 71 7.40 -9.55 -7.36
C GLU A 71 6.35 -10.51 -6.78
N LYS A 72 6.05 -10.43 -5.49
CA LYS A 72 5.00 -11.25 -4.86
C LYS A 72 3.62 -11.01 -5.45
N TYR A 73 3.34 -9.79 -5.90
CA TYR A 73 2.08 -9.45 -6.57
C TYR A 73 2.04 -9.88 -8.04
N GLY A 74 3.19 -10.27 -8.61
CA GLY A 74 3.33 -10.72 -9.99
C GLY A 74 3.69 -9.62 -10.98
N PHE A 75 3.97 -8.40 -10.52
CA PHE A 75 4.37 -7.29 -11.37
C PHE A 75 5.74 -7.54 -12.00
N LYS A 76 5.85 -7.34 -13.31
CA LYS A 76 7.09 -7.46 -14.09
C LYS A 76 7.56 -6.08 -14.54
N ASP A 77 8.76 -6.01 -15.10
CA ASP A 77 9.36 -4.77 -15.61
C ASP A 77 9.48 -3.67 -14.53
N ASN A 78 10.00 -4.08 -13.36
CA ASN A 78 10.31 -3.20 -12.24
C ASN A 78 11.75 -2.66 -12.38
N TYR A 79 11.91 -1.35 -12.22
CA TYR A 79 13.19 -0.66 -12.34
C TYR A 79 13.47 0.19 -11.11
N GLU A 80 14.61 -0.07 -10.47
CA GLU A 80 15.11 0.74 -9.35
C GLU A 80 15.71 2.06 -9.84
N TYR A 81 15.57 3.11 -9.03
CA TYR A 81 16.22 4.42 -9.22
C TYR A 81 16.03 5.03 -10.62
N LYS A 82 14.81 4.93 -11.16
CA LYS A 82 14.48 5.41 -12.50
C LYS A 82 14.40 6.93 -12.52
N LEU A 83 15.14 7.55 -13.44
CA LEU A 83 14.94 8.97 -13.77
C LEU A 83 13.61 9.12 -14.53
N TYR A 84 12.67 9.87 -13.96
CA TYR A 84 11.32 10.07 -14.47
C TYR A 84 11.10 11.54 -14.80
N LYS A 85 10.59 11.83 -16.00
CA LYS A 85 10.31 13.19 -16.48
C LYS A 85 8.86 13.55 -16.19
N LEU A 86 8.66 14.64 -15.47
CA LEU A 86 7.35 15.22 -15.19
C LEU A 86 6.85 16.05 -16.39
N GLU A 87 5.55 16.33 -16.43
CA GLU A 87 4.90 17.11 -17.51
C GLU A 87 5.50 18.52 -17.64
N ASN A 88 5.85 19.14 -16.51
CA ASN A 88 6.47 20.46 -16.47
C ASN A 88 7.96 20.45 -16.90
N GLY A 89 8.48 19.30 -17.35
CA GLY A 89 9.86 19.13 -17.82
C GLY A 89 10.89 18.87 -16.72
N GLN A 90 10.49 18.91 -15.44
CA GLN A 90 11.36 18.54 -14.33
C GLN A 90 11.63 17.04 -14.31
N PHE A 91 12.69 16.63 -13.62
CA PHE A 91 13.03 15.22 -13.43
C PHE A 91 13.05 14.88 -11.95
N ILE A 92 12.54 13.70 -11.62
CA ILE A 92 12.62 13.09 -10.29
C ILE A 92 13.26 11.71 -10.42
N ILE A 93 13.78 11.20 -9.31
CA ILE A 93 14.24 9.82 -9.22
C ILE A 93 13.16 9.03 -8.49
N LEU A 94 12.64 8.00 -9.14
CA LEU A 94 11.74 7.03 -8.53
C LEU A 94 12.58 5.92 -7.91
N GLU A 95 12.43 5.69 -6.62
CA GLU A 95 13.03 4.55 -5.92
C GLU A 95 12.66 3.22 -6.57
N MET A 96 11.42 3.12 -7.07
CA MET A 96 10.95 1.99 -7.83
C MET A 96 9.94 2.44 -8.88
N TYR A 97 10.07 1.93 -10.10
CA TYR A 97 9.15 2.22 -11.20
C TYR A 97 8.74 0.93 -11.90
N ASN A 98 7.44 0.70 -12.01
CA ASN A 98 6.88 -0.35 -12.83
C ASN A 98 6.52 0.24 -14.21
N GLN A 99 7.18 -0.26 -15.25
CA GLN A 99 6.97 0.25 -16.61
C GLN A 99 5.67 -0.25 -17.24
N GLU A 100 5.28 -1.50 -16.97
CA GLU A 100 4.11 -2.16 -17.55
C GLU A 100 2.81 -1.40 -17.24
N PHE A 101 2.65 -0.99 -15.98
CA PHE A 101 1.47 -0.29 -15.48
C PHE A 101 1.70 1.21 -15.26
N ASN A 102 2.89 1.71 -15.62
CA ASN A 102 3.29 3.12 -15.52
C ASN A 102 2.96 3.71 -14.14
N PHE A 103 3.52 3.13 -13.08
CA PHE A 103 3.43 3.67 -11.72
C PHE A 103 4.75 3.55 -11.00
N GLY A 104 4.92 4.32 -9.94
CA GLY A 104 6.18 4.29 -9.19
C GLY A 104 6.04 4.77 -7.76
N PHE A 105 7.12 4.59 -7.03
CA PHE A 105 7.25 5.01 -5.65
C PHE A 105 8.38 6.02 -5.55
N VAL A 106 8.13 7.09 -4.79
CA VAL A 106 9.18 7.98 -4.30
C VAL A 106 9.31 7.84 -2.78
N TYR A 107 10.54 7.80 -2.29
CA TYR A 107 10.82 7.81 -0.86
C TYR A 107 11.20 9.21 -0.39
N LYS A 108 10.27 9.88 0.29
CA LYS A 108 10.47 11.23 0.81
C LYS A 108 11.31 11.15 2.08
N THR A 109 12.61 11.40 1.90
CA THR A 109 13.59 11.55 2.97
C THR A 109 13.45 12.92 3.64
N GLY A 110 13.74 12.98 4.94
CA GLY A 110 13.59 14.20 5.71
C GLY A 110 12.46 14.02 6.70
N HIS A 111 12.86 13.82 7.96
CA HIS A 111 11.95 13.52 9.04
C HIS A 111 11.88 14.68 10.04
N SER A 112 10.70 14.81 10.65
CA SER A 112 10.47 15.64 11.82
C SER A 112 11.23 15.07 13.00
N SER A 113 11.48 15.88 14.03
CA SER A 113 12.11 15.38 15.27
C SER A 113 11.28 14.29 15.97
N ARG A 114 9.98 14.19 15.65
CA ARG A 114 9.07 13.17 16.16
C ARG A 114 8.05 12.77 15.08
N PRO A 115 7.72 11.48 14.96
CA PRO A 115 6.65 11.00 14.09
C PRO A 115 5.26 11.26 14.70
N GLU A 116 4.30 11.67 13.87
CA GLU A 116 2.94 12.01 14.28
C GLU A 116 1.91 11.48 13.28
N VAL A 117 0.69 11.21 13.75
CA VAL A 117 -0.42 10.69 12.93
C VAL A 117 -0.69 11.58 11.71
N MET A 118 -0.50 12.89 11.84
CA MET A 118 -0.69 13.83 10.75
C MET A 118 0.26 13.58 9.57
N HIS A 119 1.45 13.00 9.78
CA HIS A 119 2.37 12.70 8.67
C HIS A 119 1.85 11.63 7.71
N ARG A 120 0.90 10.79 8.17
CA ARG A 120 0.28 9.74 7.36
C ARG A 120 -1.02 10.20 6.67
N THR A 121 -1.65 11.25 7.19
CA THR A 121 -2.97 11.74 6.74
C THR A 121 -2.90 13.06 6.00
N ALA A 122 -1.82 13.84 6.20
CA ALA A 122 -1.56 15.03 5.42
C ALA A 122 -1.40 14.64 3.94
N LYS A 123 -1.89 15.51 3.04
CA LYS A 123 -1.59 15.39 1.63
C LYS A 123 -0.08 15.44 1.49
N ASP A 124 0.54 14.34 1.07
CA ASP A 124 1.98 14.27 0.95
C ASP A 124 2.44 15.25 -0.14
N GLU A 125 3.05 16.35 0.30
CA GLU A 125 3.73 17.28 -0.60
C GLU A 125 5.14 16.76 -0.85
N TYR A 126 5.48 16.54 -2.12
CA TYR A 126 6.86 16.21 -2.50
C TYR A 126 7.60 17.50 -2.86
N SER A 127 8.83 17.61 -2.37
CA SER A 127 9.68 18.75 -2.66
C SER A 127 11.08 18.27 -3.02
N ILE A 128 11.68 18.88 -4.04
CA ILE A 128 13.06 18.63 -4.42
C ILE A 128 13.94 19.81 -4.00
N THR A 129 15.14 19.52 -3.53
CA THR A 129 16.17 20.56 -3.33
C THR A 129 16.75 20.92 -4.70
N HIS A 130 16.68 22.19 -5.08
CA HIS A 130 17.40 22.64 -6.27
C HIS A 130 18.85 22.92 -5.90
N ILE A 131 19.76 22.17 -6.51
CA ILE A 131 21.19 22.35 -6.36
C ILE A 131 21.71 22.88 -7.69
N ASP A 132 22.31 24.07 -7.67
CA ASP A 132 22.91 24.64 -8.87
C ASP A 132 24.18 23.87 -9.28
N TYR A 133 24.74 24.20 -10.45
CA TYR A 133 25.97 23.57 -10.97
C TYR A 133 27.21 23.80 -10.07
N LEU A 134 27.12 24.70 -9.09
CA LEU A 134 28.17 24.97 -8.10
C LEU A 134 27.93 24.23 -6.77
N GLY A 135 26.90 23.38 -6.69
CA GLY A 135 26.56 22.64 -5.48
C GLY A 135 25.81 23.48 -4.43
N LYS A 136 25.37 24.70 -4.77
CA LYS A 136 24.62 25.55 -3.84
C LYS A 136 23.14 25.24 -3.93
N SER A 137 22.53 24.99 -2.77
CA SER A 137 21.08 24.87 -2.66
C SER A 137 20.44 26.25 -2.77
N SER A 138 19.49 26.40 -3.70
CA SER A 138 18.65 27.61 -3.79
C SER A 138 17.30 27.45 -3.08
N GLY A 139 17.12 26.37 -2.32
CA GLY A 139 15.91 26.06 -1.56
C GLY A 139 15.16 24.83 -2.06
N TYR A 140 13.94 24.69 -1.56
CA TYR A 140 13.03 23.59 -1.87
C TYR A 140 11.97 24.06 -2.87
N TYR A 141 11.75 23.24 -3.89
CA TYR A 141 10.70 23.44 -4.88
C TYR A 141 9.66 22.36 -4.66
N GLN A 142 8.41 22.78 -4.44
CA GLN A 142 7.28 21.86 -4.43
C GLN A 142 7.09 21.30 -5.83
N VAL A 143 6.88 19.99 -5.91
CA VAL A 143 6.71 19.26 -7.15
C VAL A 143 5.33 18.62 -7.12
N ASP A 144 4.52 18.96 -8.13
CA ASP A 144 3.27 18.27 -8.37
C ASP A 144 3.57 16.90 -8.99
N LEU A 145 3.39 15.86 -8.19
CA LEU A 145 3.55 14.49 -8.66
C LEU A 145 2.26 14.02 -9.34
N PRO A 146 2.37 13.26 -10.44
CA PRO A 146 1.21 12.65 -11.06
C PRO A 146 0.64 11.54 -10.16
N SER A 147 -0.67 11.27 -10.29
CA SER A 147 -1.43 10.41 -9.38
C SER A 147 -0.98 8.94 -9.34
N ASN A 148 -0.21 8.51 -10.34
CA ASN A 148 0.41 7.20 -10.44
C ASN A 148 1.78 7.11 -9.73
N ILE A 149 2.28 8.20 -9.12
CA ILE A 149 3.51 8.19 -8.34
C ILE A 149 3.16 8.34 -6.86
N TYR A 150 3.49 7.32 -6.08
CA TYR A 150 3.14 7.22 -4.67
C TYR A 150 4.29 7.65 -3.78
N ILE A 151 4.01 8.51 -2.81
CA ILE A 151 5.00 8.97 -1.84
C ILE A 151 4.99 8.02 -0.64
N LEU A 152 6.16 7.49 -0.29
CA LEU A 152 6.43 6.81 0.97
C LEU A 152 7.20 7.79 1.86
N ASN A 153 6.54 8.32 2.89
CA ASN A 153 7.08 9.36 3.75
C ASN A 153 7.89 8.76 4.92
N GLU A 154 9.16 9.14 5.06
CA GLU A 154 10.07 8.64 6.12
C GLU A 154 9.48 8.78 7.53
N ASN A 155 8.71 9.85 7.78
CA ASN A 155 8.02 10.07 9.05
C ASN A 155 7.01 8.98 9.43
N CYS A 156 6.56 8.16 8.48
CA CYS A 156 5.59 7.10 8.69
C CYS A 156 6.23 5.75 9.06
N TYR A 157 7.56 5.66 9.00
CA TYR A 157 8.31 4.40 9.11
C TYR A 157 9.38 4.42 10.19
N TRP A 158 9.04 5.00 11.35
CA TRP A 158 9.87 4.98 12.55
C TRP A 158 9.68 3.72 13.38
N TYR A 159 10.75 3.26 14.00
CA TYR A 159 10.77 2.16 14.95
C TYR A 159 11.64 2.49 16.17
N GLN A 160 11.54 1.62 17.17
CA GLN A 160 12.10 1.76 18.50
C GLN A 160 12.98 0.55 18.81
N TYR A 161 14.08 0.78 19.52
CA TYR A 161 14.95 -0.28 19.99
C TYR A 161 15.55 0.10 21.35
N GLU A 162 15.72 -0.90 22.21
CA GLU A 162 16.45 -0.79 23.48
C GLU A 162 17.91 -1.18 23.23
N ASN A 163 18.86 -0.42 23.77
CA ASN A 163 20.29 -0.73 23.66
C ASN A 163 20.66 -2.05 24.37
N ASP A 164 19.85 -2.46 25.35
CA ASP A 164 20.02 -3.70 26.12
C ASP A 164 18.94 -4.72 25.71
N LYS A 165 19.29 -5.55 24.72
CA LYS A 165 18.65 -6.81 24.27
C LYS A 165 17.38 -7.26 25.02
N TYR A 166 16.22 -6.69 24.72
CA TYR A 166 14.95 -7.37 24.88
C TYR A 166 13.96 -6.91 23.80
N GLU A 167 13.65 -7.81 22.87
CA GLU A 167 12.47 -7.73 22.01
C GLU A 167 11.21 -7.86 22.90
N LYS A 168 10.77 -6.77 23.51
CA LYS A 168 9.44 -6.75 24.12
C LYS A 168 8.42 -6.39 23.06
N ASN A 169 7.36 -7.18 22.97
CA ASN A 169 6.19 -6.97 22.10
C ASN A 169 5.38 -5.69 22.41
N ASP A 170 5.92 -4.77 23.21
CA ASP A 170 5.23 -3.57 23.71
C ASP A 170 5.66 -2.29 22.99
N PHE A 171 6.63 -2.36 22.07
CA PHE A 171 7.12 -1.22 21.29
C PHE A 171 7.17 -1.55 19.79
N VAL A 172 7.17 -0.50 18.97
CA VAL A 172 7.25 -0.65 17.52
C VAL A 172 8.68 -1.03 17.14
N ASN A 173 9.00 -2.31 17.09
CA ASN A 173 10.33 -2.77 16.65
C ASN A 173 10.49 -2.67 15.12
N ARG A 174 11.68 -3.02 14.63
CA ARG A 174 12.01 -2.92 13.19
C ARG A 174 11.13 -3.84 12.32
N ASP A 175 10.81 -5.03 12.77
CA ASP A 175 10.00 -5.97 11.99
C ASP A 175 8.55 -5.49 11.87
N VAL A 176 8.00 -4.94 12.96
CA VAL A 176 6.66 -4.33 12.96
C VAL A 176 6.57 -3.21 11.92
N ILE A 177 7.55 -2.31 11.87
CA ILE A 177 7.50 -1.19 10.92
C ILE A 177 7.68 -1.64 9.47
N ILE A 178 8.42 -2.74 9.24
CA ILE A 178 8.52 -3.38 7.92
C ILE A 178 7.17 -3.94 7.49
N GLU A 179 6.44 -4.61 8.38
CA GLU A 179 5.10 -5.13 8.06
C GLU A 179 4.09 -4.01 7.80
N ILE A 180 4.19 -2.88 8.53
CA ILE A 180 3.39 -1.69 8.23
C ILE A 180 3.71 -1.15 6.83
N LEU A 181 5.00 -1.01 6.47
CA LEU A 181 5.42 -0.58 5.14
C LEU A 181 4.90 -1.51 4.04
N LYS A 182 5.03 -2.83 4.22
CA LYS A 182 4.47 -3.82 3.29
C LYS A 182 2.97 -3.64 3.13
N SER A 183 2.23 -3.50 4.23
CA SER A 183 0.78 -3.28 4.17
C SER A 183 0.40 -2.02 3.38
N ASP A 184 1.16 -0.93 3.54
CA ASP A 184 0.94 0.30 2.79
C ASP A 184 1.20 0.12 1.29
N ILE A 185 2.31 -0.55 0.92
CA ILE A 185 2.64 -0.87 -0.47
C ILE A 185 1.55 -1.78 -1.07
N GLN A 186 1.16 -2.83 -0.36
CA GLN A 186 0.13 -3.77 -0.80
C GLN A 186 -1.20 -3.08 -1.10
N LYS A 187 -1.65 -2.14 -0.26
CA LYS A 187 -2.86 -1.33 -0.51
C LYS A 187 -2.78 -0.55 -1.83
N ILE A 188 -1.60 -0.09 -2.20
CA ILE A 188 -1.36 0.58 -3.49
C ILE A 188 -1.44 -0.46 -4.61
N LEU A 189 -0.72 -1.58 -4.48
CA LEU A 189 -0.64 -2.64 -5.49
C LEU A 189 -1.99 -3.29 -5.80
N THR A 190 -2.87 -3.45 -4.81
CA THR A 190 -4.23 -3.98 -5.01
C THR A 190 -5.02 -3.17 -6.05
N LYS A 191 -4.85 -1.84 -6.09
CA LYS A 191 -5.53 -0.97 -7.07
C LYS A 191 -5.20 -1.35 -8.52
N TYR A 192 -3.97 -1.83 -8.76
CA TYR A 192 -3.48 -2.19 -10.09
C TYR A 192 -3.85 -3.63 -10.46
N LYS A 193 -3.87 -4.53 -9.48
CA LYS A 193 -4.27 -5.92 -9.70
C LYS A 193 -5.76 -6.05 -10.05
N ASP A 194 -6.61 -5.30 -9.35
CA ASP A 194 -8.03 -5.24 -9.66
C ASP A 194 -8.28 -4.69 -11.08
N LEU A 195 -7.42 -3.79 -11.56
CA LEU A 195 -7.48 -3.25 -12.91
C LEU A 195 -7.07 -4.31 -13.95
N GLU A 196 -5.97 -5.04 -13.72
CA GLU A 196 -5.52 -6.13 -14.59
C GLU A 196 -6.64 -7.16 -14.78
N GLN A 197 -7.26 -7.62 -13.68
CA GLN A 197 -8.37 -8.56 -13.73
C GLN A 197 -9.58 -7.98 -14.49
N THR A 198 -9.94 -6.72 -14.23
CA THR A 198 -11.05 -6.05 -14.94
C THR A 198 -10.78 -5.95 -16.44
N LEU A 199 -9.54 -5.67 -16.85
CA LEU A 199 -9.12 -5.60 -18.25
C LEU A 199 -9.16 -6.98 -18.92
N GLU A 200 -8.71 -8.03 -18.26
CA GLU A 200 -8.80 -9.40 -18.76
C GLU A 200 -10.26 -9.86 -18.93
N GLU A 201 -11.10 -9.65 -17.92
CA GLU A 201 -12.52 -10.00 -17.98
C GLU A 201 -13.26 -9.24 -19.09
N THR A 202 -12.88 -7.98 -19.35
CA THR A 202 -13.45 -7.18 -20.43
C THR A 202 -12.99 -7.65 -21.80
N LYS A 203 -11.71 -8.05 -21.95
CA LYS A 203 -11.20 -8.69 -23.18
C LYS A 203 -11.97 -9.97 -23.47
N TRP A 204 -12.20 -10.84 -22.47
CA TRP A 204 -12.94 -12.10 -22.65
C TRP A 204 -14.43 -11.90 -23.00
N LYS A 205 -15.08 -10.87 -22.44
CA LYS A 205 -16.48 -10.53 -22.79
C LYS A 205 -16.63 -9.96 -24.21
N GLN A 206 -15.57 -9.37 -24.77
CA GLN A 206 -15.56 -8.85 -26.15
C GLN A 206 -15.18 -9.90 -27.22
N VAL A 207 -14.74 -11.10 -26.82
CA VAL A 207 -14.50 -12.24 -27.74
C VAL A 207 -15.81 -12.89 -28.21
N ILE A 208 -16.97 -12.49 -27.69
CA ILE A 208 -18.24 -12.74 -28.37
C ILE A 208 -18.41 -11.62 -29.41
N PRO A 209 -18.21 -11.87 -30.71
CA PRO A 209 -18.27 -10.81 -31.70
C PRO A 209 -19.71 -10.33 -31.76
N ASN A 210 -19.95 -9.09 -31.33
CA ASN A 210 -21.14 -8.35 -31.73
C ASN A 210 -20.76 -7.53 -32.97
N PRO A 211 -21.13 -7.96 -34.19
CA PRO A 211 -20.65 -7.39 -35.45
C PRO A 211 -21.14 -5.96 -35.74
N LYS A 212 -21.77 -5.28 -34.78
CA LYS A 212 -22.32 -3.93 -34.93
C LYS A 212 -21.50 -2.80 -34.30
N PHE A 213 -20.42 -3.11 -33.57
CA PHE A 213 -19.53 -2.08 -32.98
C PHE A 213 -18.09 -2.27 -33.44
N SER A 214 -17.87 -2.19 -34.76
CA SER A 214 -16.55 -1.89 -35.31
C SER A 214 -16.37 -0.37 -35.30
N GLY A 215 -15.63 0.15 -34.33
CA GLY A 215 -15.31 1.57 -34.31
C GLY A 215 -14.29 1.93 -33.26
N PHE A 216 -13.01 1.98 -33.69
CA PHE A 216 -11.94 2.96 -33.41
C PHE A 216 -11.75 3.64 -32.03
N MET A 217 -12.70 3.61 -31.09
CA MET A 217 -12.65 4.36 -29.84
C MET A 217 -11.71 3.75 -28.77
N PHE A 218 -11.31 2.49 -28.90
CA PHE A 218 -10.48 1.82 -27.89
C PHE A 218 -8.97 1.99 -28.10
N VAL A 219 -8.50 2.21 -29.33
CA VAL A 219 -7.07 2.41 -29.62
C VAL A 219 -6.62 3.78 -29.09
N ASP A 220 -7.46 4.80 -29.21
CA ASP A 220 -7.18 6.15 -28.71
C ASP A 220 -7.14 6.23 -27.17
N ASN A 221 -7.91 5.38 -26.47
CA ASN A 221 -7.88 5.32 -25.01
C ASN A 221 -6.65 4.57 -24.47
N TRP A 222 -6.13 3.60 -25.21
CA TRP A 222 -4.88 2.91 -24.86
C TRP A 222 -3.65 3.79 -25.08
N ALA A 223 -3.62 4.59 -26.15
CA ALA A 223 -2.55 5.55 -26.37
C ALA A 223 -2.51 6.62 -25.26
N LYS A 224 -3.66 7.15 -24.84
CA LYS A 224 -3.78 8.09 -23.70
C LYS A 224 -3.44 7.46 -22.33
N PHE A 225 -3.61 6.14 -22.19
CA PHE A 225 -3.21 5.37 -21.01
C PHE A 225 -1.68 5.19 -20.93
N ILE A 226 -1.01 4.92 -22.08
CA ILE A 226 0.45 4.85 -22.18
C ILE A 226 1.09 6.24 -22.06
N ASP A 227 0.47 7.30 -22.59
CA ASP A 227 1.02 8.67 -22.63
C ASP A 227 1.05 9.39 -21.27
N GLY A 228 0.63 8.75 -20.17
CA GLY A 228 1.08 9.12 -18.82
C GLY A 228 0.50 10.40 -18.20
N GLU A 229 -0.44 11.11 -18.83
CA GLU A 229 -0.86 12.42 -18.31
C GLU A 229 -1.78 12.37 -17.07
N LYS A 230 -2.52 11.28 -16.78
CA LYS A 230 -3.59 11.35 -15.74
C LYS A 230 -3.73 10.16 -14.78
N GLY A 231 -2.88 9.14 -14.90
CA GLY A 231 -2.94 7.95 -14.06
C GLY A 231 -4.30 7.22 -14.09
N ILE A 232 -4.39 6.11 -13.38
CA ILE A 232 -5.59 5.23 -13.34
C ILE A 232 -6.80 5.91 -12.69
N GLU A 233 -6.58 6.85 -11.77
CA GLU A 233 -7.65 7.49 -11.00
C GLU A 233 -8.66 8.19 -11.91
N LYS A 234 -8.22 8.85 -12.98
CA LYS A 234 -9.14 9.48 -13.93
C LYS A 234 -9.96 8.46 -14.73
N TYR A 235 -9.41 7.29 -15.03
CA TYR A 235 -10.12 6.23 -15.75
C TYR A 235 -11.20 5.56 -14.90
N ILE A 236 -10.94 5.38 -13.60
CA ILE A 236 -11.92 4.85 -12.63
C ILE A 236 -13.10 5.82 -12.47
N TYR A 237 -12.87 7.13 -12.47
CA TYR A 237 -13.92 8.13 -12.28
C TYR A 237 -14.67 8.53 -13.57
N GLU A 238 -14.03 8.49 -14.74
CA GLU A 238 -14.64 8.93 -16.01
C GLU A 238 -15.30 7.81 -16.82
N THR A 239 -15.03 6.54 -16.51
CA THR A 239 -15.73 5.41 -17.14
C THR A 239 -16.97 5.07 -16.31
N PRO A 240 -18.20 5.42 -16.72
CA PRO A 240 -19.39 5.01 -15.99
C PRO A 240 -19.42 3.48 -15.96
N MET A 241 -19.23 2.90 -14.78
CA MET A 241 -19.51 1.47 -14.58
C MET A 241 -20.98 1.27 -14.97
N ILE A 242 -21.20 0.60 -16.10
CA ILE A 242 -22.52 0.11 -16.45
C ILE A 242 -22.82 -1.01 -15.45
N VAL A 243 -23.34 -0.62 -14.28
CA VAL A 243 -23.93 -1.54 -13.32
C VAL A 243 -25.19 -2.05 -13.98
N HIS A 244 -25.09 -3.21 -14.62
CA HIS A 244 -26.27 -3.96 -15.02
C HIS A 244 -27.02 -4.34 -13.74
N LYS A 245 -28.07 -3.56 -13.41
CA LYS A 245 -29.13 -4.00 -12.51
C LYS A 245 -29.66 -5.33 -13.05
N HIS A 246 -29.31 -6.43 -12.42
CA HIS A 246 -30.07 -7.66 -12.53
C HIS A 246 -31.49 -7.37 -12.05
N LYS A 247 -32.42 -7.24 -12.99
CA LYS A 247 -33.84 -7.37 -12.71
C LYS A 247 -34.08 -8.84 -12.37
N HIS A 248 -34.30 -9.12 -11.09
CA HIS A 248 -35.01 -10.33 -10.70
C HIS A 248 -36.47 -10.17 -11.17
N GLY A 249 -36.85 -10.97 -12.15
CA GLY A 249 -38.23 -11.39 -12.37
C GLY A 249 -38.49 -12.70 -11.64
#